data_AF-A0A914ZLZ8-F1
#
_entry.id   AF-A0A914ZLZ8-F1
#
_cell.length_a   1.000
_cell.length_b   1.000
_cell.length_c   1.000
_cell.angle_alpha   90.00
_cell.angle_beta   90.00
_cell.angle_gamma   90.00
#
_symmetry.space_group_name_H-M   'P 1'
#
loop_
_entity.id
_entity.type
_entity.pdbx_description
1 polymer ?
#
loop_
_entity_poly.entity_id
_entity_poly.type
_entity_poly.pdbx_seq_one_letter_code
_entity_poly.pdbx_strand_id
1 'polypeptide(L)'
;MQRREEFRSFVEIDEFVRNNAASAYHPCGTCMMGSTNNKNLVVNAHDMSVYGIENLKVVDASVMPSIVSGNLNAPVIMMAERSADLINKKPTLKPQRVPIWPTDKADQFASCGNDRRNEICKRHPSE
;
A
#
# COMPACT_ATOMS: atom_id res chain seq x y z
N MET A 1 -0.70 -7.38 28.67
CA MET A 1 -2.02 -7.14 29.31
C MET A 1 -2.11 -5.64 29.57
N GLN A 2 -2.69 -4.87 28.64
CA GLN A 2 -2.86 -3.42 28.84
C GLN A 2 -4.05 -3.18 29.76
N ARG A 3 -3.84 -2.40 30.83
CA ARG A 3 -4.86 -2.03 31.80
C ARG A 3 -5.88 -1.13 31.10
N ARG A 4 -7.18 -1.33 31.33
CA ARG A 4 -8.21 -0.40 30.86
C ARG A 4 -8.05 0.91 31.62
N GLU A 5 -7.73 1.98 30.91
CA GLU A 5 -7.75 3.35 31.45
C GLU A 5 -9.05 4.03 31.03
N GLU A 6 -9.68 4.74 31.97
CA GLU A 6 -10.87 5.55 31.71
C GLU A 6 -10.44 6.99 31.43
N PHE A 7 -10.69 7.47 30.22
CA PHE A 7 -10.45 8.86 29.81
C PHE A 7 -11.73 9.69 29.95
N ARG A 8 -11.61 10.92 30.44
CA ARG A 8 -12.73 11.83 30.72
C ARG A 8 -12.79 13.02 29.75
N SER A 9 -11.79 13.22 28.90
CA SER A 9 -11.78 14.28 27.88
C SER A 9 -10.91 13.96 26.66
N PHE A 10 -11.10 14.68 25.55
CA PHE A 10 -10.24 14.55 24.35
C PHE A 10 -8.79 14.97 24.60
N VAL A 11 -8.56 15.92 25.51
CA VAL A 11 -7.21 16.37 25.88
C VAL A 11 -6.41 15.24 26.51
N GLU A 12 -7.05 14.46 27.39
CA GLU A 12 -6.43 13.28 28.02
C GLU A 12 -6.09 12.19 26.99
N ILE A 13 -6.94 11.99 25.99
CA ILE A 13 -6.69 11.03 24.90
C ILE A 13 -5.49 11.48 24.05
N ASP A 14 -5.41 12.75 23.69
CA ASP A 14 -4.30 13.30 22.90
C ASP A 14 -2.96 13.16 23.62
N GLU A 15 -2.92 13.46 24.92
CA GLU A 15 -1.72 13.32 25.74
C GLU A 15 -1.29 11.85 25.86
N PHE A 16 -2.25 10.94 26.06
CA PHE A 16 -1.97 9.52 26.06
C PHE A 16 -1.38 9.06 24.72
N VAL A 17 -1.97 9.46 23.58
CA VAL A 17 -1.45 9.08 22.26
C VAL A 17 -0.04 9.63 22.05
N ARG A 18 0.24 10.89 22.40
CA ARG A 18 1.59 11.47 22.26
C ARG A 18 2.64 10.70 23.06
N ASN A 19 2.29 10.23 24.26
CA ASN A 19 3.21 9.52 25.15
C ASN A 19 3.40 8.04 24.80
N ASN A 20 2.45 7.44 24.07
CA ASN A 20 2.42 6.00 23.81
C ASN A 20 2.50 5.62 22.32
N ALA A 21 2.43 6.59 21.41
CA ALA A 21 2.56 6.33 19.99
C ALA A 21 3.93 5.69 19.68
N ALA A 22 3.89 4.60 18.93
CA ALA A 22 5.08 3.89 18.48
C ALA A 22 4.96 3.57 16.99
N SER A 23 6.11 3.35 16.36
CA SER A 23 6.13 2.86 14.98
C SER A 23 5.56 1.45 14.91
N ALA A 24 4.75 1.19 13.89
CA ALA A 24 4.35 -0.17 13.51
C ALA A 24 5.45 -0.90 12.69
N TYR A 25 6.66 -0.35 12.62
CA TYR A 25 7.80 -0.89 11.86
C TYR A 25 7.55 -0.98 10.35
N HIS A 26 6.84 0.00 9.80
CA HIS A 26 6.56 0.11 8.36
C HIS A 26 7.21 1.36 7.72
N PRO A 27 8.55 1.55 7.78
CA PRO A 27 9.20 2.64 7.08
C PRO A 27 9.13 2.43 5.55
N CYS A 28 8.77 3.48 4.81
CA CYS A 28 8.67 3.46 3.35
C CYS A 28 8.82 4.88 2.77
N GLY A 29 9.01 4.97 1.44
CA GLY A 29 8.88 6.23 0.69
C GLY A 29 10.10 7.14 0.61
N THR A 30 11.27 6.72 1.10
CA THR A 30 12.51 7.51 1.02
C THR A 30 13.13 7.58 -0.38
N CYS A 31 12.81 6.65 -1.28
CA CYS A 31 13.24 6.62 -2.68
C CYS A 31 12.04 6.54 -3.64
N MET A 32 11.02 7.37 -3.37
CA MET A 32 9.73 7.36 -4.04
C MET A 32 9.80 7.15 -5.56
N MET A 33 9.05 6.15 -6.04
CA MET A 33 8.84 5.91 -7.47
C MET A 33 7.71 6.76 -8.04
N GLY A 34 7.75 7.09 -9.33
CA GLY A 34 6.66 7.78 -10.02
C GLY A 34 6.86 7.95 -11.52
N SER A 35 5.86 8.53 -12.19
CA SER A 35 5.86 8.79 -13.63
C SER A 35 5.85 10.29 -13.92
N THR A 36 6.94 10.99 -13.59
CA THR A 36 7.18 12.43 -13.87
C THR A 36 6.17 13.42 -13.24
N ASN A 37 6.49 14.73 -13.27
CA ASN A 37 5.77 15.85 -12.62
C ASN A 37 5.92 16.04 -11.09
N ASN A 38 6.67 15.21 -10.39
CA ASN A 38 7.04 15.45 -8.99
C ASN A 38 8.57 15.56 -8.85
N LYS A 39 9.05 16.65 -8.22
CA LYS A 39 10.49 16.91 -8.00
C LYS A 39 11.12 15.97 -6.97
N ASN A 40 10.31 15.28 -6.16
CA ASN A 40 10.77 14.39 -5.10
C ASN A 40 10.92 12.92 -5.58
N LEU A 41 10.76 12.64 -6.87
CA LEU A 41 10.89 11.28 -7.40
C LEU A 41 12.35 10.88 -7.49
N VAL A 42 12.66 9.66 -7.04
CA VAL A 42 14.00 9.07 -7.09
C VAL A 42 14.05 7.90 -8.08
N VAL A 43 12.95 7.15 -8.19
CA VAL A 43 12.89 5.91 -8.98
C VAL A 43 11.85 6.03 -10.11
N ASN A 44 12.18 5.52 -11.29
CA ASN A 44 11.25 5.39 -12.40
C ASN A 44 10.32 4.19 -12.19
N ALA A 45 9.00 4.44 -12.14
CA ALA A 45 8.02 3.39 -11.89
C ALA A 45 7.89 2.35 -13.02
N HIS A 46 8.41 2.61 -14.22
CA HIS A 46 8.31 1.69 -15.35
C HIS A 46 9.35 0.56 -15.30
N ASP A 47 10.55 0.84 -14.78
CA ASP A 47 11.67 -0.09 -14.86
C ASP A 47 12.52 -0.16 -13.57
N MET A 48 12.12 0.55 -12.51
CA MET A 48 12.82 0.65 -11.23
C MET A 48 14.21 1.30 -11.30
N SER A 49 14.56 1.98 -12.40
CA SER A 49 15.82 2.72 -12.51
C SER A 49 15.84 3.95 -11.61
N VAL A 50 17.02 4.28 -11.07
CA VAL A 50 17.23 5.54 -10.35
C VAL A 50 17.40 6.67 -11.38
N TYR A 51 16.66 7.76 -11.21
CA TYR A 51 16.79 8.91 -12.11
C TYR A 51 18.20 9.49 -12.07
N GLY A 52 18.80 9.70 -13.25
CA GLY A 52 20.13 10.30 -13.39
C GLY A 52 21.31 9.38 -13.08
N ILE A 53 21.07 8.09 -12.77
CA ILE A 53 22.13 7.11 -12.51
C ILE A 53 21.93 5.90 -13.41
N GLU A 54 22.97 5.55 -14.15
CA GLU A 54 22.95 4.37 -15.03
C GLU A 54 23.16 3.09 -14.23
N ASN A 55 22.54 1.99 -14.70
CA ASN A 55 22.72 0.63 -14.17
C ASN A 55 22.40 0.45 -12.66
N LEU A 56 21.69 1.38 -12.04
CA LEU A 56 21.24 1.30 -10.66
C LEU A 56 19.71 1.18 -10.59
N LYS A 57 19.23 0.24 -9.78
CA LYS A 57 17.81 0.03 -9.48
C LYS A 57 17.62 -0.13 -7.98
N VAL A 58 16.49 0.35 -7.46
CA VAL A 58 16.10 0.20 -6.05
C VAL A 58 14.79 -0.58 -6.00
N VAL A 59 14.74 -1.63 -5.17
CA VAL A 59 13.58 -2.53 -5.07
C VAL A 59 13.38 -2.94 -3.60
N ASP A 60 12.73 -2.07 -2.83
CA ASP A 60 12.31 -2.32 -1.45
C ASP A 60 11.17 -1.34 -1.07
N ALA A 61 10.77 -1.29 0.20
CA ALA A 61 9.70 -0.39 0.66
C ALA A 61 10.01 1.11 0.45
N SER A 62 11.27 1.51 0.29
CA SER A 62 11.64 2.92 0.07
C SER A 62 11.01 3.51 -1.19
N VAL A 63 10.72 2.68 -2.19
CA VAL A 63 10.19 3.14 -3.47
C VAL A 63 8.69 3.40 -3.45
N MET A 64 7.97 2.93 -2.42
CA MET A 64 6.53 3.11 -2.32
C MET A 64 6.16 4.61 -2.23
N PRO A 65 5.28 5.14 -3.10
CA PRO A 65 4.90 6.56 -3.04
C PRO A 65 4.01 6.91 -1.85
N SER A 66 3.33 5.90 -1.30
CA SER A 66 2.56 6.01 -0.07
C SER A 66 2.54 4.64 0.61
N ILE A 67 2.38 4.64 1.94
CA ILE A 67 2.29 3.41 2.72
C ILE A 67 1.04 2.62 2.30
N VAL A 68 1.21 1.32 2.06
CA VAL A 68 0.09 0.41 1.76
C VAL A 68 -0.68 0.15 3.06
N SER A 69 -2.02 0.09 2.96
CA SER A 69 -2.89 -0.26 4.10
C SER A 69 -2.75 -1.76 4.44
N GLY A 70 -1.69 -2.10 5.18
CA GLY A 70 -1.39 -3.46 5.61
C GLY A 70 0.08 -3.64 5.98
N ASN A 71 0.46 -4.85 6.36
CA ASN A 71 1.85 -5.16 6.68
C ASN A 71 2.71 -5.14 5.41
N LEU A 72 3.83 -4.43 5.43
CA LEU A 72 4.63 -4.17 4.23
C LEU A 72 5.34 -5.39 3.64
N ASN A 73 5.46 -6.49 4.39
CA ASN A 73 6.15 -7.69 3.93
C ASN A 73 5.56 -8.23 2.61
N ALA A 74 4.25 -8.46 2.55
CA ALA A 74 3.62 -8.99 1.34
C ALA A 74 3.69 -8.02 0.14
N PRO A 75 3.39 -6.71 0.28
CA PRO A 75 3.61 -5.73 -0.78
C PRO A 75 5.05 -5.67 -1.29
N VAL A 76 6.05 -5.73 -0.40
CA VAL A 76 7.47 -5.72 -0.80
C VAL A 76 7.83 -6.96 -1.60
N ILE A 77 7.41 -8.14 -1.15
CA ILE A 77 7.63 -9.40 -1.89
C ILE A 77 6.99 -9.31 -3.29
N MET A 78 5.73 -8.88 -3.39
CA MET A 78 5.04 -8.74 -4.68
C MET A 78 5.74 -7.76 -5.63
N MET A 79 6.21 -6.63 -5.10
CA MET A 79 6.94 -5.64 -5.86
C MET A 79 8.32 -6.16 -6.30
N ALA A 80 9.01 -6.93 -5.45
CA ALA A 80 10.28 -7.55 -5.78
C ALA A 80 10.13 -8.58 -6.90
N GLU A 81 9.12 -9.46 -6.83
CA GLU A 81 8.79 -10.41 -7.90
C GLU A 81 8.51 -9.69 -9.21
N ARG A 82 7.68 -8.64 -9.16
CA ARG A 82 7.40 -7.82 -10.35
C ARG A 82 8.65 -7.18 -10.92
N SER A 83 9.55 -6.69 -10.07
CA SER A 83 10.79 -6.04 -10.48
C SER A 83 11.77 -7.04 -11.08
N ALA A 84 11.82 -8.27 -10.56
CA ALA A 84 12.64 -9.34 -11.14
C ALA A 84 12.20 -9.65 -12.58
N ASP A 85 10.90 -9.64 -12.87
CA ASP A 85 10.40 -9.76 -14.25
C ASP A 85 10.83 -8.58 -15.12
N LEU A 86 10.73 -7.33 -14.63
CA LEU A 86 11.15 -6.15 -15.37
C LEU A 86 12.65 -6.18 -15.71
N ILE A 87 13.49 -6.56 -14.74
CA ILE A 87 14.95 -6.70 -14.91
C ILE A 87 15.29 -7.77 -15.95
N ASN A 88 14.59 -8.90 -15.91
CA ASN A 88 14.77 -10.00 -16.86
C ASN A 88 13.99 -9.84 -18.17
N LYS A 89 13.30 -8.69 -18.37
CA LYS A 89 12.44 -8.41 -19.53
C LYS A 89 11.39 -9.50 -19.78
N LYS A 90 10.86 -10.09 -18.70
CA LYS A 90 9.78 -11.07 -18.76
C LYS A 90 8.42 -10.35 -18.86
N PRO A 91 7.49 -10.84 -19.71
CA PRO A 91 6.15 -10.30 -19.78
C PRO A 91 5.38 -10.62 -18.49
N THR A 92 4.45 -9.75 -18.10
CA THR A 92 3.54 -10.01 -16.99
C THR A 92 2.68 -11.23 -17.30
N LEU A 93 2.57 -12.15 -16.34
CA LEU A 93 1.64 -13.28 -16.46
C LEU A 93 0.19 -12.78 -16.54
N LYS A 94 -0.65 -13.52 -17.27
CA LYS A 94 -2.08 -13.26 -17.32
C LYS A 94 -2.69 -13.52 -15.93
N PRO A 95 -3.69 -12.73 -15.49
CA PRO A 95 -4.40 -13.00 -14.24
C PRO A 95 -4.99 -14.41 -14.23
N GLN A 96 -4.76 -15.17 -13.16
CA GLN A 96 -5.34 -16.50 -12.97
C GLN A 96 -6.57 -16.40 -12.06
N ARG A 97 -7.70 -16.96 -12.50
CA ARG A 97 -8.85 -17.20 -11.63
C ARG A 97 -8.74 -18.60 -11.03
N VAL A 98 -8.41 -18.66 -9.75
CA VAL A 98 -8.41 -19.91 -8.98
C VAL A 98 -9.68 -19.98 -8.13
N PRO A 99 -10.24 -21.19 -7.89
CA PRO A 99 -11.23 -21.37 -6.84
C PRO A 99 -10.63 -20.90 -5.51
N ILE A 100 -11.19 -19.84 -4.94
CA ILE A 100 -10.93 -19.48 -3.55
C ILE A 100 -11.76 -20.41 -2.66
N TRP A 101 -11.32 -20.64 -1.42
CA TRP A 101 -11.99 -21.56 -0.50
C TRP A 101 -13.51 -21.39 -0.54
N PRO A 102 -14.29 -22.46 -0.81
CA PRO A 102 -15.73 -22.34 -0.90
C PRO A 102 -16.27 -21.93 0.47
N THR A 103 -16.85 -20.72 0.52
CA THR A 103 -17.79 -20.42 1.60
C THR A 103 -19.12 -20.96 1.12
N ASP A 104 -19.52 -22.06 1.73
CA ASP A 104 -20.84 -22.65 1.51
C ASP A 104 -21.87 -21.50 1.63
N LYS A 105 -22.43 -21.09 0.49
CA LYS A 105 -23.45 -20.03 0.25
C LYS A 105 -23.02 -18.61 -0.14
N ALA A 106 -21.83 -18.32 -0.69
CA ALA A 106 -21.54 -16.93 -1.09
C ALA A 106 -20.69 -16.69 -2.36
N ASP A 107 -20.85 -17.49 -3.41
CA ASP A 107 -20.46 -17.08 -4.77
C ASP A 107 -21.29 -15.90 -5.32
N GLN A 108 -22.26 -15.37 -4.54
CA GLN A 108 -23.08 -14.21 -4.91
C GLN A 108 -22.30 -12.89 -4.96
N PHE A 109 -21.12 -12.78 -4.32
CA PHE A 109 -20.34 -11.54 -4.30
C PHE A 109 -19.17 -11.53 -5.29
N ALA A 110 -18.94 -12.62 -6.02
CA ALA A 110 -17.94 -12.70 -7.08
C ALA A 110 -18.33 -11.89 -8.34
N SER A 111 -19.55 -11.36 -8.41
CA SER A 111 -19.94 -10.33 -9.37
C SER A 111 -19.49 -8.92 -8.97
N CYS A 112 -19.04 -8.71 -7.72
CA CYS A 112 -18.55 -7.41 -7.27
C CYS A 112 -17.08 -7.20 -7.70
N GLY A 113 -16.84 -7.37 -9.00
CA GLY A 113 -15.99 -6.42 -9.67
C GLY A 113 -16.64 -5.03 -9.53
N ASN A 114 -15.88 -4.10 -8.97
CA ASN A 114 -15.95 -2.68 -9.33
C ASN A 114 -16.93 -1.70 -8.64
N ASP A 115 -17.64 -1.98 -7.54
CA ASP A 115 -18.63 -0.98 -7.04
C ASP A 115 -18.50 -0.48 -5.57
N ARG A 116 -17.88 -1.22 -4.65
CA ARG A 116 -17.88 -0.78 -3.22
C ARG A 116 -16.97 0.41 -2.88
N ARG A 117 -16.20 0.94 -3.84
CA ARG A 117 -15.46 2.20 -3.67
C ARG A 117 -16.25 3.44 -4.11
N ASN A 118 -17.37 3.29 -4.84
CA ASN A 118 -18.19 4.42 -5.30
C ASN A 118 -19.33 4.79 -4.33
N GLU A 119 -19.75 3.90 -3.44
CA GLU A 119 -20.86 4.19 -2.51
C GLU A 119 -20.45 5.09 -1.32
N ILE A 120 -19.17 5.11 -0.95
CA ILE A 120 -18.67 5.99 0.13
C ILE A 120 -18.55 7.44 -0.36
N CYS A 121 -18.38 7.68 -1.66
CA CYS A 121 -18.20 9.02 -2.24
C CYS A 121 -19.52 9.77 -2.52
N LYS A 122 -20.69 9.15 -2.34
CA LYS A 122 -22.01 9.75 -2.64
C LYS A 122 -22.78 10.26 -1.42
N ARG A 123 -22.18 10.31 -0.23
CA ARG A 123 -22.82 10.84 0.99
C ARG A 123 -22.25 12.18 1.42
N HIS A 124 -22.45 13.21 0.59
CA HIS A 124 -22.60 14.59 1.05
C HIS A 124 -23.38 15.36 -0.03
N PRO A 125 -24.71 15.51 0.12
CA PRO A 125 -25.42 16.60 -0.51
C PRO A 125 -25.01 17.89 0.22
N SER A 126 -24.66 18.90 -0.57
CA SER A 126 -24.66 20.30 -0.19
C SER A 126 -26.00 20.67 0.45
N GLU A 127 -25.96 21.06 1.71
CA GLU A 127 -26.78 22.15 2.25
C GLU A 127 -25.83 23.30 2.60
#